data_AF-A0AAJ6DP62-F1
#
_entry.id   AF-A0AAJ6DP62-F1
#
_cell.length_a   1.000
_cell.length_b   1.000
_cell.length_c   1.000
_cell.angle_alpha   90.00
_cell.angle_beta   90.00
_cell.angle_gamma   90.00
#
_symmetry.space_group_name_H-M   'P 1'
#
loop_
_entity.id
_entity.type
_entity.pdbx_description
1 polymer ?
#
loop_
_entity_poly.entity_id
_entity_poly.type
_entity_poly.pdbx_seq_one_letter_code
_entity_poly.pdbx_strand_id
1 'polypeptide(L)'
;MSRRPSRPARLAASALAAGVLLATAACSDGDGPGAAAEQARPAEQPEAVRAPSGSSTASPNASPSALSESGARAALVTEADLEGDWNQVRDADKWRDRLLVGEVDVSGFLTARADAADCQRLLDGLYRDDLLGEPSGPSALTGFEQGDARLLDQVAGYDRAGLDDRLKWLGSLPQECDEFTATGSGGDKRTVQVTEAPVPGVGDAREGLHVTVRGRADDTPVTLTLDVAAVRVGISALTVTGGGLDGGQAASVERAVRQGTERLKTVLDGGTPAPLPGDVD
;
A
#
# COMPACT_ATOMS: atom_id res chain seq x y z
N MET A 1 56.28 3.69 23.16
CA MET A 1 55.45 4.15 24.29
C MET A 1 54.10 4.59 23.76
N SER A 2 53.01 3.99 24.28
CA SER A 2 51.73 4.64 24.68
C SER A 2 50.92 5.44 23.63
N ARG A 3 49.59 5.28 23.43
CA ARG A 3 48.50 4.61 24.17
C ARG A 3 47.37 4.20 23.20
N ARG A 4 46.71 3.07 23.46
CA ARG A 4 45.39 2.73 22.88
C ARG A 4 44.28 3.51 23.62
N PRO A 5 43.20 3.93 22.94
CA PRO A 5 42.01 4.44 23.61
C PRO A 5 41.11 3.29 24.08
N SER A 6 40.76 3.32 25.36
CA SER A 6 39.83 2.43 26.05
C SER A 6 38.38 2.88 25.81
N ARG A 7 37.49 1.99 25.34
CA ARG A 7 36.04 2.23 25.32
C ARG A 7 35.41 1.67 26.61
N PRO A 8 34.59 2.44 27.34
CA PRO A 8 33.84 1.91 28.48
C PRO A 8 32.64 1.09 28.01
N ALA A 9 32.53 -0.14 28.53
CA ALA A 9 31.36 -1.00 28.42
C ALA A 9 30.19 -0.37 29.19
N ARG A 10 29.04 -0.17 28.52
CA ARG A 10 27.79 0.15 29.22
C ARG A 10 27.08 -1.15 29.56
N LEU A 11 26.91 -1.33 30.86
CA LEU A 11 26.24 -2.45 31.51
C LEU A 11 24.73 -2.41 31.21
N ALA A 12 24.19 -3.58 30.91
CA ALA A 12 22.76 -3.85 30.87
C ALA A 12 22.16 -3.78 32.28
N ALA A 13 20.99 -3.18 32.41
CA ALA A 13 20.17 -3.27 33.62
C ALA A 13 18.75 -3.68 33.22
N SER A 14 18.42 -4.93 33.55
CA SER A 14 17.10 -5.54 33.47
C SER A 14 16.21 -4.98 34.60
N ALA A 15 14.97 -4.61 34.29
CA ALA A 15 13.95 -4.37 35.30
C ALA A 15 12.73 -5.27 35.01
N LEU A 16 12.62 -6.35 35.79
CA LEU A 16 11.42 -7.16 35.92
C LEU A 16 10.42 -6.42 36.82
N ALA A 17 9.16 -6.31 36.38
CA ALA A 17 8.06 -5.96 37.27
C ALA A 17 7.00 -7.07 37.21
N ALA A 18 6.93 -7.84 38.29
CA ALA A 18 5.84 -8.76 38.60
C ALA A 18 4.76 -8.00 39.38
N GLY A 19 3.49 -8.19 39.00
CA GLY A 19 2.33 -7.53 39.62
C GLY A 19 1.13 -8.46 39.77
N VAL A 20 1.10 -9.12 40.92
CA VAL A 20 0.05 -9.81 41.70
C VAL A 20 -1.41 -9.78 41.19
N LEU A 21 -1.96 -11.00 41.05
CA LEU A 21 -3.39 -11.34 41.09
C LEU A 21 -3.96 -11.14 42.51
N LEU A 22 -5.13 -10.51 42.63
CA LEU A 22 -6.01 -10.65 43.79
C LEU A 22 -7.46 -10.81 43.34
N ALA A 23 -8.04 -11.95 43.73
CA ALA A 23 -9.44 -12.30 43.65
C ALA A 23 -10.17 -11.91 44.94
N THR A 24 -11.49 -11.70 44.85
CA THR A 24 -12.59 -11.93 45.84
C THR A 24 -13.76 -10.98 45.50
N ALA A 25 -15.06 -11.25 45.66
CA ALA A 25 -15.84 -12.45 45.97
C ALA A 25 -17.37 -12.11 45.83
N ALA A 26 -18.19 -13.16 45.72
CA ALA A 26 -19.58 -13.33 46.21
C ALA A 26 -20.73 -12.53 45.55
N CYS A 27 -21.72 -13.17 44.89
CA CYS A 27 -22.93 -13.88 45.39
C CYS A 27 -23.96 -12.90 46.02
N SER A 28 -25.27 -12.93 45.78
CA SER A 28 -26.22 -14.05 45.66
C SER A 28 -27.56 -13.53 45.09
N ASP A 29 -28.22 -14.29 44.21
CA ASP A 29 -29.45 -15.10 44.43
C ASP A 29 -30.80 -14.39 44.32
N GLY A 30 -31.70 -15.08 43.61
CA GLY A 30 -33.13 -14.80 43.50
C GLY A 30 -33.83 -15.90 42.72
N ASP A 31 -34.12 -17.02 43.42
CA ASP A 31 -35.12 -18.06 43.14
C ASP A 31 -36.40 -17.53 42.44
N GLY A 32 -37.14 -18.25 41.59
CA GLY A 32 -37.33 -19.70 41.50
C GLY A 32 -38.49 -20.02 40.52
N PRO A 33 -39.11 -21.23 40.57
CA PRO A 33 -39.35 -22.07 39.39
C PRO A 33 -40.84 -22.32 39.07
N GLY A 34 -41.12 -23.05 37.97
CA GLY A 34 -42.40 -23.75 37.82
C GLY A 34 -42.74 -24.24 36.40
N ALA A 35 -42.77 -25.55 36.22
CA ALA A 35 -43.07 -26.24 34.97
C ALA A 35 -44.55 -26.65 34.84
N ALA A 36 -45.03 -26.63 33.58
CA ALA A 36 -45.89 -27.59 32.88
C ALA A 36 -47.39 -27.83 33.22
N ALA A 37 -48.11 -28.07 32.11
CA ALA A 37 -49.41 -28.73 31.90
C ALA A 37 -50.67 -27.83 32.09
N GLU A 38 -51.73 -27.83 31.29
CA GLU A 38 -52.22 -28.74 30.24
C GLU A 38 -53.40 -28.08 29.47
N GLN A 39 -53.60 -28.45 28.19
CA GLN A 39 -54.86 -28.48 27.39
C GLN A 39 -55.73 -27.21 27.16
N ALA A 40 -55.83 -26.78 25.89
CA ALA A 40 -57.05 -26.91 25.07
C ALA A 40 -56.88 -26.29 23.65
N ARG A 41 -57.09 -27.10 22.62
CA ARG A 41 -57.49 -26.71 21.24
C ARG A 41 -59.04 -26.64 21.20
N PRO A 42 -59.74 -25.89 20.30
CA PRO A 42 -59.55 -26.00 18.84
C PRO A 42 -59.87 -24.76 17.94
N ALA A 43 -59.46 -24.91 16.65
CA ALA A 43 -60.00 -24.34 15.40
C ALA A 43 -59.86 -22.80 15.21
N GLU A 44 -59.58 -22.19 14.05
CA GLU A 44 -59.70 -22.48 12.62
C GLU A 44 -58.58 -21.70 11.84
N GLN A 45 -58.15 -22.20 10.67
CA GLN A 45 -57.42 -21.43 9.64
C GLN A 45 -58.45 -20.77 8.68
N PRO A 46 -58.09 -19.93 7.67
CA PRO A 46 -56.77 -19.40 7.26
C PRO A 46 -56.78 -17.87 7.00
N GLU A 47 -55.62 -17.23 6.89
CA GLU A 47 -55.38 -16.28 5.78
C GLU A 47 -53.90 -15.93 5.63
N ALA A 48 -53.47 -15.92 4.37
CA ALA A 48 -52.10 -15.79 3.94
C ALA A 48 -51.64 -14.33 4.00
N VAL A 49 -50.49 -14.08 4.63
CA VAL A 49 -49.65 -12.91 4.30
C VAL A 49 -48.23 -13.41 4.06
N ARG A 50 -47.83 -13.31 2.79
CA ARG A 50 -46.46 -13.50 2.31
C ARG A 50 -45.51 -12.60 3.09
N ALA A 51 -44.63 -13.20 3.88
CA ALA A 51 -43.37 -12.57 4.25
C ALA A 51 -42.38 -12.75 3.09
N PRO A 52 -41.69 -11.70 2.61
CA PRO A 52 -40.60 -11.90 1.67
C PRO A 52 -39.43 -12.52 2.45
N SER A 53 -39.27 -13.83 2.33
CA SER A 53 -37.98 -14.48 2.59
C SER A 53 -37.05 -14.10 1.44
N GLY A 54 -36.36 -12.97 1.58
CA GLY A 54 -35.20 -12.63 0.76
C GLY A 54 -34.02 -13.48 1.20
N SER A 55 -34.08 -14.79 0.94
CA SER A 55 -32.91 -15.66 1.01
C SER A 55 -32.03 -15.33 -0.20
N SER A 56 -31.06 -14.44 0.00
CA SER A 56 -29.97 -14.19 -0.94
C SER A 56 -29.21 -15.50 -1.16
N THR A 57 -29.63 -16.25 -2.17
CA THR A 57 -28.93 -17.44 -2.62
C THR A 57 -27.69 -16.91 -3.35
N ALA A 58 -26.55 -16.89 -2.66
CA ALA A 58 -25.28 -16.56 -3.27
C ALA A 58 -25.04 -17.53 -4.43
N SER A 59 -25.14 -17.00 -5.65
CA SER A 59 -24.87 -17.75 -6.87
C SER A 59 -23.35 -17.86 -7.00
N PRO A 60 -22.76 -19.06 -7.08
CA PRO A 60 -21.30 -19.25 -7.10
C PRO A 60 -20.72 -19.02 -8.50
N ASN A 61 -21.20 -18.00 -9.20
CA ASN A 61 -20.76 -17.68 -10.55
C ASN A 61 -20.83 -16.17 -10.83
N ALA A 62 -20.47 -15.36 -9.85
CA ALA A 62 -20.15 -13.96 -10.10
C ALA A 62 -18.87 -13.94 -10.94
N SER A 63 -18.99 -13.64 -12.23
CA SER A 63 -17.83 -13.16 -12.99
C SER A 63 -17.20 -12.01 -12.20
N PRO A 64 -15.86 -11.90 -12.14
CA PRO A 64 -15.21 -10.83 -11.40
C PRO A 64 -15.82 -9.48 -11.82
N SER A 65 -16.33 -8.76 -10.83
CA SER A 65 -16.94 -7.46 -11.05
C SER A 65 -15.88 -6.47 -11.49
N ALA A 66 -16.19 -5.65 -12.49
CA ALA A 66 -15.34 -4.51 -12.83
C ALA A 66 -15.19 -3.61 -11.59
N LEU A 67 -13.99 -3.07 -11.39
CA LEU A 67 -13.69 -2.18 -10.27
C LEU A 67 -14.66 -0.99 -10.28
N SER A 68 -15.28 -0.70 -9.15
CA SER A 68 -16.12 0.48 -8.93
C SER A 68 -15.36 1.54 -8.13
N GLU A 69 -15.88 2.78 -8.09
CA GLU A 69 -15.30 3.88 -7.30
C GLU A 69 -15.26 3.59 -5.80
N SER A 70 -16.30 2.94 -5.26
CA SER A 70 -16.30 2.50 -3.86
C SER A 70 -15.40 1.28 -3.66
N GLY A 71 -15.31 0.40 -4.65
CA GLY A 71 -14.41 -0.75 -4.63
C GLY A 71 -12.94 -0.33 -4.60
N ALA A 72 -12.54 0.65 -5.42
CA ALA A 72 -11.19 1.19 -5.41
C ALA A 72 -10.81 1.74 -4.03
N ARG A 73 -11.70 2.51 -3.40
CA ARG A 73 -11.51 3.02 -2.03
C ARG A 73 -11.42 1.91 -0.98
N ALA A 74 -12.31 0.93 -1.05
CA ALA A 74 -12.31 -0.19 -0.11
C ALA A 74 -11.06 -1.07 -0.21
N ALA A 75 -10.46 -1.14 -1.41
CA ALA A 75 -9.26 -1.92 -1.69
C ALA A 75 -7.96 -1.26 -1.18
N LEU A 76 -7.94 0.05 -0.91
CA LEU A 76 -6.77 0.74 -0.37
C LEU A 76 -6.33 0.12 0.96
N VAL A 77 -5.03 0.06 1.19
CA VAL A 77 -4.46 -0.35 2.47
C VAL A 77 -4.83 0.64 3.57
N THR A 78 -4.72 0.16 4.80
CA THR A 78 -5.03 0.90 6.03
C THR A 78 -3.80 0.99 6.93
N GLU A 79 -3.82 1.82 7.97
CA GLU A 79 -2.75 1.85 8.99
C GLU A 79 -2.52 0.46 9.62
N ALA A 80 -3.61 -0.28 9.85
CA ALA A 80 -3.56 -1.62 10.42
C ALA A 80 -2.86 -2.65 9.50
N ASP A 81 -2.79 -2.38 8.20
CA ASP A 81 -2.14 -3.24 7.22
C ASP A 81 -0.62 -3.00 7.15
N LEU A 82 -0.12 -1.85 7.60
CA LEU A 82 1.27 -1.43 7.40
C LEU A 82 2.23 -1.83 8.53
N GLU A 83 1.72 -2.09 9.73
CA GLU A 83 2.50 -2.29 10.97
C GLU A 83 3.44 -1.12 11.33
N GLY A 84 3.51 -0.77 12.62
CA GLY A 84 4.30 0.36 13.11
C GLY A 84 3.49 1.66 13.18
N ASP A 85 4.18 2.78 13.38
CA ASP A 85 3.56 4.08 13.65
C ASP A 85 3.24 4.88 12.37
N TRP A 86 2.74 4.20 11.33
CA TRP A 86 2.27 4.86 10.10
C TRP A 86 0.95 5.58 10.36
N ASN A 87 0.88 6.86 9.99
CA ASN A 87 -0.32 7.68 10.16
C ASN A 87 -0.86 8.08 8.80
N GLN A 88 -2.13 7.79 8.53
CA GLN A 88 -2.81 8.19 7.31
C GLN A 88 -2.95 9.71 7.25
N VAL A 89 -2.67 10.28 6.09
CA VAL A 89 -2.83 11.72 5.84
C VAL A 89 -3.93 11.99 4.83
N ARG A 90 -4.46 13.22 4.81
CA ARG A 90 -5.59 13.61 3.95
C ARG A 90 -5.18 14.24 2.62
N ASP A 91 -3.93 14.63 2.47
CA ASP A 91 -3.42 15.42 1.35
C ASP A 91 -2.26 14.73 0.63
N ALA A 92 -2.19 13.40 0.72
CA ALA A 92 -1.21 12.58 0.02
C ALA A 92 -1.23 12.80 -1.50
N ASP A 93 -2.39 13.11 -2.08
CA ASP A 93 -2.56 13.43 -3.50
C ASP A 93 -1.75 14.65 -3.97
N LYS A 94 -1.30 15.49 -3.02
CA LYS A 94 -0.56 16.73 -3.28
C LYS A 94 0.94 16.60 -3.01
N TRP A 95 1.40 15.45 -2.53
CA TRP A 95 2.81 15.23 -2.24
C TRP A 95 3.64 15.27 -3.50
N ARG A 96 4.77 15.98 -3.47
CA ARG A 96 5.68 16.06 -4.62
C ARG A 96 7.12 16.16 -4.14
N ASP A 97 7.96 15.21 -4.56
CA ASP A 97 9.39 15.26 -4.27
C ASP A 97 10.15 16.06 -5.32
N ARG A 98 10.58 17.27 -4.96
CA ARG A 98 11.29 18.17 -5.88
C ARG A 98 12.63 17.62 -6.38
N LEU A 99 13.21 16.62 -5.71
CA LEU A 99 14.41 15.92 -6.17
C LEU A 99 14.16 15.12 -7.46
N LEU A 100 12.91 14.74 -7.74
CA LEU A 100 12.50 14.04 -8.96
C LEU A 100 12.31 14.98 -10.16
N VAL A 101 12.22 16.30 -9.92
CA VAL A 101 12.04 17.29 -11.00
C VAL A 101 13.37 17.56 -11.71
N GLY A 102 13.51 17.11 -12.94
CA GLY A 102 14.66 17.42 -13.77
C GLY A 102 14.59 16.80 -15.16
N GLU A 103 15.51 17.20 -16.02
CA GLU A 103 15.65 16.61 -17.35
C GLU A 103 16.81 15.60 -17.38
N VAL A 104 16.54 14.41 -17.91
CA VAL A 104 17.55 13.37 -18.14
C VAL A 104 18.58 13.87 -19.14
N ASP A 105 19.85 13.76 -18.77
CA ASP A 105 20.96 14.15 -19.61
C ASP A 105 21.19 13.10 -20.72
N VAL A 106 20.54 13.31 -21.87
CA VAL A 106 20.61 12.43 -23.05
C VAL A 106 22.06 12.22 -23.52
N SER A 107 22.97 13.16 -23.24
CA SER A 107 24.37 13.02 -23.61
C SER A 107 25.09 11.90 -22.85
N GLY A 108 24.58 11.49 -21.69
CA GLY A 108 25.04 10.32 -20.94
C GLY A 108 24.69 8.99 -21.61
N PHE A 109 23.67 8.96 -22.47
CA PHE A 109 23.20 7.78 -23.18
C PHE A 109 23.87 7.67 -24.56
N LEU A 110 25.16 7.33 -24.57
CA LEU A 110 25.98 7.33 -25.79
C LEU A 110 25.50 6.34 -26.86
N THR A 111 24.97 5.19 -26.45
CA THR A 111 24.56 4.10 -27.36
C THR A 111 23.06 3.80 -27.34
N ALA A 112 22.33 4.34 -26.36
CA ALA A 112 20.94 3.97 -26.08
C ALA A 112 20.08 5.21 -25.77
N ARG A 113 20.02 6.14 -26.72
CA ARG A 113 19.30 7.41 -26.53
C ARG A 113 17.79 7.26 -26.33
N ALA A 114 17.21 6.15 -26.77
CA ALA A 114 15.81 5.86 -26.54
C ALA A 114 15.54 5.66 -25.04
N ASP A 115 16.44 4.98 -24.34
CA ASP A 115 16.39 4.71 -22.91
C ASP A 115 16.32 6.01 -22.10
N ALA A 116 16.92 7.11 -22.58
CA ALA A 116 16.80 8.41 -21.93
C ALA A 116 15.34 8.89 -21.81
N ALA A 117 14.49 8.59 -22.80
CA ALA A 117 13.06 8.91 -22.75
C ALA A 117 12.32 8.03 -21.74
N ASP A 118 12.71 6.76 -21.60
CA ASP A 118 12.15 5.85 -20.59
C ASP A 118 12.56 6.27 -19.18
N CYS A 119 13.81 6.70 -18.98
CA CYS A 119 14.28 7.21 -17.69
C CYS A 119 13.64 8.57 -17.35
N GLN A 120 13.36 9.42 -18.34
CA GLN A 120 12.58 10.64 -18.12
C GLN A 120 11.15 10.29 -17.69
N ARG A 121 10.52 9.35 -18.40
CA ARG A 121 9.17 8.87 -18.06
C ARG A 121 9.12 8.28 -16.65
N LEU A 122 10.16 7.58 -16.20
CA LEU A 122 10.28 7.11 -14.81
C LEU A 122 10.27 8.29 -13.82
N LEU A 123 11.11 9.31 -14.02
CA LEU A 123 11.15 10.47 -13.13
C LEU A 123 9.83 11.23 -13.09
N ASP A 124 9.23 11.46 -14.25
CA ASP A 124 7.95 12.16 -14.36
C ASP A 124 6.81 11.36 -13.71
N GLY A 125 6.86 10.02 -13.80
CA GLY A 125 5.90 9.12 -13.17
C GLY A 125 6.04 9.04 -11.66
N LEU A 126 7.28 9.00 -11.14
CA LEU A 126 7.55 9.09 -9.70
C LEU A 126 7.12 10.45 -9.13
N TYR A 127 7.37 11.54 -9.86
CA TYR A 127 7.02 12.89 -9.40
C TYR A 127 5.51 13.11 -9.32
N ARG A 128 4.74 12.51 -10.24
CA ARG A 128 3.28 12.66 -10.33
C ARG A 128 2.51 11.55 -9.61
N ASP A 129 3.22 10.56 -9.06
CA ASP A 129 2.65 9.35 -8.48
C ASP A 129 1.77 8.55 -9.46
N ASP A 130 2.18 8.51 -10.73
CA ASP A 130 1.44 7.85 -11.82
C ASP A 130 2.39 6.98 -12.68
N LEU A 131 3.14 6.07 -12.06
CA LEU A 131 4.06 5.18 -12.81
C LEU A 131 3.34 4.28 -13.82
N LEU A 132 2.16 3.79 -13.44
CA LEU A 132 1.25 3.11 -14.36
C LEU A 132 0.40 4.10 -15.17
N GLY A 133 0.73 5.39 -15.14
CA GLY A 133 0.05 6.58 -15.67
C GLY A 133 -1.45 6.65 -15.42
N GLU A 134 -2.12 7.51 -16.18
CA GLU A 134 -3.54 7.82 -15.97
C GLU A 134 -4.42 6.55 -16.02
N PRO A 135 -5.18 6.25 -14.96
CA PRO A 135 -6.21 5.21 -14.96
C PRO A 135 -7.24 5.41 -16.07
N SER A 136 -7.72 4.31 -16.67
CA SER A 136 -8.83 4.38 -17.64
C SER A 136 -10.18 4.06 -17.01
N GLY A 137 -10.20 3.73 -15.71
CA GLY A 137 -11.38 3.40 -14.93
C GLY A 137 -11.29 3.96 -13.51
N PRO A 138 -12.15 3.47 -12.58
CA PRO A 138 -12.17 3.97 -11.22
C PRO A 138 -10.84 3.86 -10.51
N SER A 139 -10.53 4.83 -9.67
CA SER A 139 -9.27 4.91 -8.95
C SER A 139 -9.43 5.54 -7.58
N ALA A 140 -8.58 5.12 -6.65
CA ALA A 140 -8.47 5.72 -5.33
C ALA A 140 -7.00 5.74 -4.89
N LEU A 141 -6.67 6.64 -3.97
CA LEU A 141 -5.33 6.82 -3.45
C LEU A 141 -5.38 7.16 -1.98
N THR A 142 -4.43 6.63 -1.21
CA THR A 142 -4.17 6.99 0.18
C THR A 142 -2.67 7.17 0.40
N GLY A 143 -2.29 7.93 1.43
CA GLY A 143 -0.90 8.02 1.84
C GLY A 143 -0.74 8.04 3.35
N PHE A 144 0.46 7.68 3.78
CA PHE A 144 0.84 7.51 5.18
C PHE A 144 2.21 8.12 5.44
N GLU A 145 2.40 8.68 6.64
CA GLU A 145 3.67 9.23 7.09
C GLU A 145 4.18 8.50 8.34
N GLN A 146 5.50 8.30 8.39
CA GLN A 146 6.22 7.82 9.56
C GLN A 146 7.57 8.56 9.64
N GLY A 147 7.68 9.53 10.54
CA GLY A 147 8.84 10.42 10.57
C GLY A 147 8.96 11.21 9.27
N ASP A 148 10.13 11.17 8.63
CA ASP A 148 10.36 11.81 7.33
C ASP A 148 10.09 10.87 6.13
N ALA A 149 9.54 9.67 6.40
CA ALA A 149 9.16 8.72 5.37
C ALA A 149 7.69 8.84 4.99
N ARG A 150 7.42 8.57 3.72
CA ARG A 150 6.08 8.54 3.12
C ARG A 150 5.83 7.19 2.47
N LEU A 151 4.57 6.76 2.50
CA LEU A 151 4.09 5.62 1.74
C LEU A 151 2.79 6.01 1.05
N LEU A 152 2.70 5.78 -0.24
CA LEU A 152 1.54 6.04 -1.08
C LEU A 152 1.02 4.73 -1.64
N ASP A 153 -0.28 4.50 -1.57
CA ASP A 153 -0.97 3.37 -2.18
C ASP A 153 -2.05 3.89 -3.13
N GLN A 154 -2.04 3.38 -4.37
CA GLN A 154 -3.03 3.67 -5.39
C GLN A 154 -3.63 2.37 -5.90
N VAL A 155 -4.96 2.30 -5.92
CA VAL A 155 -5.73 1.25 -6.59
C VAL A 155 -6.46 1.86 -7.77
N ALA A 156 -6.35 1.26 -8.95
CA ALA A 156 -6.95 1.79 -10.16
C ALA A 156 -7.32 0.73 -11.19
N GLY A 157 -8.33 1.04 -12.01
CA GLY A 157 -8.72 0.26 -13.19
C GLY A 157 -8.04 0.76 -14.47
N TYR A 158 -7.66 -0.17 -15.34
CA TYR A 158 -6.93 0.10 -16.59
C TYR A 158 -7.50 -0.68 -17.78
N ASP A 159 -7.10 -0.29 -18.98
CA ASP A 159 -7.14 -1.17 -20.14
C ASP A 159 -6.12 -2.30 -19.97
N ARG A 160 -6.51 -3.52 -20.30
CA ARG A 160 -5.71 -4.72 -20.06
C ARG A 160 -4.37 -4.67 -20.79
N ALA A 161 -4.38 -4.30 -22.07
CA ALA A 161 -3.18 -4.26 -22.91
C ALA A 161 -2.27 -3.09 -22.48
N GLY A 162 -2.86 -1.93 -22.22
CA GLY A 162 -2.14 -0.78 -21.68
C GLY A 162 -1.44 -1.08 -20.34
N LEU A 163 -2.09 -1.84 -19.45
CA LEU A 163 -1.48 -2.24 -18.18
C LEU A 163 -0.34 -3.27 -18.36
N ASP A 164 -0.50 -4.22 -19.29
CA ASP A 164 0.57 -5.17 -19.64
C ASP A 164 1.82 -4.45 -20.15
N ASP A 165 1.65 -3.53 -21.08
CA ASP A 165 2.75 -2.77 -21.65
C ASP A 165 3.46 -1.91 -20.60
N ARG A 166 2.71 -1.34 -19.64
CA ARG A 166 3.27 -0.54 -18.55
C ARG A 166 4.03 -1.36 -17.53
N LEU A 167 3.53 -2.56 -17.16
CA LEU A 167 4.31 -3.47 -16.31
C LEU A 167 5.56 -3.95 -17.04
N LYS A 168 5.46 -4.37 -18.30
CA LYS A 168 6.63 -4.76 -19.07
C LYS A 168 7.69 -3.64 -19.15
N TRP A 169 7.25 -2.40 -19.33
CA TRP A 169 8.11 -1.22 -19.29
C TRP A 169 8.74 -1.04 -17.91
N LEU A 170 7.97 -1.10 -16.81
CA LEU A 170 8.55 -1.04 -15.46
C LEU A 170 9.66 -2.09 -15.25
N GLY A 171 9.45 -3.32 -15.72
CA GLY A 171 10.43 -4.40 -15.62
C GLY A 171 11.69 -4.22 -16.47
N SER A 172 11.70 -3.35 -17.48
CA SER A 172 12.90 -3.04 -18.28
C SER A 172 13.78 -1.96 -17.65
N LEU A 173 13.20 -1.10 -16.80
CA LEU A 173 13.87 0.08 -16.25
C LEU A 173 15.16 -0.22 -15.45
N PRO A 174 15.29 -1.30 -14.65
CA PRO A 174 16.57 -1.58 -13.99
C PRO A 174 17.74 -1.78 -14.95
N GLN A 175 17.46 -2.26 -16.18
CA GLN A 175 18.49 -2.44 -17.20
C GLN A 175 18.69 -1.16 -18.03
N GLU A 176 17.60 -0.50 -18.43
CA GLU A 176 17.62 0.69 -19.29
C GLU A 176 18.08 1.95 -18.55
N CYS A 177 17.78 2.05 -17.25
CA CYS A 177 18.00 3.22 -16.40
C CYS A 177 18.94 2.96 -15.21
N ASP A 178 19.72 1.86 -15.23
CA ASP A 178 20.65 1.41 -14.17
C ASP A 178 21.26 2.58 -13.36
N GLU A 179 22.01 3.44 -14.04
CA GLU A 179 22.44 4.73 -13.50
C GLU A 179 22.39 5.82 -14.58
N PHE A 180 21.79 6.97 -14.26
CA PHE A 180 21.77 8.12 -15.16
C PHE A 180 21.86 9.44 -14.41
N THR A 181 22.14 10.51 -15.15
CA THR A 181 22.17 11.87 -14.61
C THR A 181 20.94 12.64 -15.03
N ALA A 182 20.29 13.31 -14.08
CA ALA A 182 19.25 14.29 -14.32
C ALA A 182 19.73 15.69 -13.92
N THR A 183 19.24 16.71 -14.62
CA THR A 183 19.55 18.11 -14.34
C THR A 183 18.33 18.78 -13.75
N GLY A 184 18.41 19.21 -12.50
CA GLY A 184 17.34 19.95 -11.84
C GLY A 184 17.18 21.35 -12.43
N SER A 185 16.06 22.02 -12.12
CA SER A 185 15.73 23.35 -12.67
C SER A 185 16.76 24.46 -12.37
N GLY A 186 17.58 24.28 -11.33
CA GLY A 186 18.68 25.19 -10.98
C GLY A 186 20.01 24.89 -11.70
N GLY A 187 20.06 23.88 -12.57
CA GLY A 187 21.28 23.38 -13.22
C GLY A 187 22.06 22.34 -12.41
N ASP A 188 21.65 22.08 -11.16
CA ASP A 188 22.27 21.07 -10.31
C ASP A 188 22.10 19.66 -10.92
N LYS A 189 23.19 18.90 -10.94
CA LYS A 189 23.20 17.52 -11.40
C LYS A 189 22.79 16.58 -10.26
N ARG A 190 21.97 15.59 -10.60
CA ARG A 190 21.55 14.51 -9.70
C ARG A 190 21.88 13.17 -10.35
N THR A 191 22.40 12.26 -9.56
CA THR A 191 22.63 10.88 -9.99
C THR A 191 21.44 10.05 -9.55
N VAL A 192 20.79 9.40 -10.51
CA VAL A 192 19.67 8.48 -10.28
C VAL A 192 20.18 7.08 -10.50
N GLN A 193 19.86 6.16 -9.59
CA GLN A 193 20.16 4.75 -9.72
C GLN A 193 18.87 3.95 -9.59
N VAL A 194 18.65 3.01 -10.51
CA VAL A 194 17.44 2.19 -10.59
C VAL A 194 17.84 0.72 -10.56
N THR A 195 17.31 -0.02 -9.60
CA THR A 195 17.57 -1.45 -9.45
C THR A 195 16.26 -2.21 -9.28
N GLU A 196 16.26 -3.50 -9.59
CA GLU A 196 15.11 -4.36 -9.34
C GLU A 196 14.88 -4.52 -7.83
N ALA A 197 13.62 -4.39 -7.40
CA ALA A 197 13.21 -4.68 -6.03
C ALA A 197 12.32 -5.95 -6.00
N PRO A 198 12.52 -6.86 -5.04
CA PRO A 198 11.71 -8.06 -4.95
C PRO A 198 10.26 -7.73 -4.60
N VAL A 199 9.32 -8.28 -5.36
CA VAL A 199 7.88 -8.16 -5.08
C VAL A 199 7.29 -9.54 -4.71
N PRO A 200 6.49 -9.62 -3.62
CA PRO A 200 5.78 -10.84 -3.22
C PRO A 200 5.06 -11.52 -4.38
N GLY A 201 5.03 -12.86 -4.39
CA GLY A 201 4.32 -13.66 -5.41
C GLY A 201 2.79 -13.54 -5.35
N VAL A 202 2.26 -12.33 -5.51
CA VAL A 202 0.83 -11.98 -5.48
C VAL A 202 0.42 -11.34 -6.81
N GLY A 203 -0.88 -11.35 -7.08
CA GLY A 203 -1.45 -10.87 -8.34
C GLY A 203 -1.07 -11.73 -9.56
N ASP A 204 -1.47 -11.25 -10.74
CA ASP A 204 -1.27 -11.94 -12.01
C ASP A 204 0.07 -11.57 -12.67
N ALA A 205 0.57 -10.38 -12.37
CA ALA A 205 1.87 -9.86 -12.78
C ALA A 205 2.28 -8.75 -11.81
N ARG A 206 3.59 -8.52 -11.69
CA ARG A 206 4.14 -7.57 -10.73
C ARG A 206 5.53 -7.14 -11.13
N GLU A 207 5.87 -5.89 -10.83
CA GLU A 207 7.21 -5.35 -11.02
C GLU A 207 7.57 -4.46 -9.82
N GLY A 208 8.85 -4.44 -9.47
CA GLY A 208 9.35 -3.66 -8.33
C GLY A 208 10.65 -2.94 -8.66
N LEU A 209 10.76 -1.72 -8.16
CA LEU A 209 11.93 -0.86 -8.37
C LEU A 209 12.44 -0.35 -7.02
N HIS A 210 13.75 -0.31 -6.88
CA HIS A 210 14.45 0.46 -5.87
C HIS A 210 15.18 1.61 -6.57
N VAL A 211 14.81 2.85 -6.21
CA VAL A 211 15.31 4.06 -6.84
C VAL A 211 16.02 4.92 -5.82
N THR A 212 17.24 5.35 -6.12
CA THR A 212 17.95 6.37 -5.32
C THR A 212 18.24 7.59 -6.16
N VAL A 213 18.02 8.77 -5.60
CA VAL A 213 18.34 10.06 -6.23
C VAL A 213 19.29 10.81 -5.31
N ARG A 214 20.56 10.87 -5.72
CA ARG A 214 21.62 11.59 -5.01
C ARG A 214 21.70 13.01 -5.59
N GLY A 215 21.57 14.00 -4.72
CA GLY A 215 21.54 15.40 -5.14
C GLY A 215 21.79 16.36 -3.98
N ARG A 216 21.28 17.58 -4.14
CA ARG A 216 21.31 18.63 -3.11
C ARG A 216 19.90 19.16 -2.84
N ALA A 217 19.66 19.48 -1.56
CA ALA A 217 18.55 20.30 -1.10
C ALA A 217 19.14 21.39 -0.20
N ASP A 218 18.87 22.66 -0.52
CA ASP A 218 19.41 23.82 0.20
C ASP A 218 20.93 23.71 0.46
N ASP A 219 21.69 23.47 -0.61
CA ASP A 219 23.15 23.22 -0.64
C ASP A 219 23.67 22.00 0.15
N THR A 220 22.78 21.26 0.81
CA THR A 220 23.10 20.08 1.59
C THR A 220 22.99 18.81 0.74
N PRO A 221 24.02 17.94 0.72
CA PRO A 221 23.91 16.64 0.06
C PRO A 221 22.80 15.79 0.70
N VAL A 222 21.90 15.28 -0.14
CA VAL A 222 20.78 14.43 0.28
C VAL A 222 20.64 13.25 -0.66
N THR A 223 20.06 12.16 -0.16
CA THR A 223 19.69 11.00 -0.98
C THR A 223 18.22 10.69 -0.72
N LEU A 224 17.38 10.88 -1.73
CA LEU A 224 16.03 10.34 -1.73
C LEU A 224 16.10 8.87 -2.11
N THR A 225 15.46 8.01 -1.34
CA THR A 225 15.35 6.57 -1.65
C THR A 225 13.88 6.20 -1.69
N LEU A 226 13.47 5.53 -2.76
CA LEU A 226 12.10 5.08 -2.99
C LEU A 226 12.10 3.59 -3.33
N ASP A 227 11.23 2.84 -2.66
CA ASP A 227 10.85 1.48 -3.03
C ASP A 227 9.47 1.53 -3.66
N VAL A 228 9.33 0.91 -4.83
CA VAL A 228 8.11 0.91 -5.63
C VAL A 228 7.72 -0.51 -5.94
N ALA A 229 6.44 -0.81 -5.87
CA ALA A 229 5.87 -2.05 -6.38
C ALA A 229 4.55 -1.79 -7.10
N ALA A 230 4.38 -2.40 -8.28
CA ALA A 230 3.14 -2.41 -9.02
C ALA A 230 2.67 -3.86 -9.17
N VAL A 231 1.39 -4.13 -8.90
CA VAL A 231 0.78 -5.46 -9.00
C VAL A 231 -0.52 -5.37 -9.76
N ARG A 232 -0.69 -6.21 -10.79
CA ARG A 232 -1.95 -6.36 -11.51
C ARG A 232 -2.82 -7.46 -10.92
N VAL A 233 -4.12 -7.19 -10.85
CA VAL A 233 -5.19 -8.18 -10.61
C VAL A 233 -6.29 -7.96 -11.66
N GLY A 234 -6.40 -8.86 -12.63
CA GLY A 234 -7.28 -8.73 -13.77
C GLY A 234 -6.95 -7.51 -14.63
N ILE A 235 -7.88 -6.55 -14.70
CA ILE A 235 -7.70 -5.25 -15.38
C ILE A 235 -7.40 -4.11 -14.40
N SER A 236 -7.29 -4.41 -13.11
CA SER A 236 -6.97 -3.44 -12.07
C SER A 236 -5.52 -3.58 -11.64
N ALA A 237 -4.96 -2.54 -11.04
CA ALA A 237 -3.65 -2.59 -10.42
C ALA A 237 -3.63 -1.88 -9.07
N LEU A 238 -2.68 -2.33 -8.25
CA LEU A 238 -2.21 -1.69 -7.02
C LEU A 238 -0.80 -1.17 -7.29
N THR A 239 -0.52 0.09 -6.98
CA THR A 239 0.83 0.67 -6.99
C THR A 239 1.14 1.21 -5.60
N VAL A 240 2.25 0.77 -5.03
CA VAL A 240 2.75 1.25 -3.74
C VAL A 240 4.12 1.87 -3.92
N THR A 241 4.30 3.10 -3.45
CA THR A 241 5.58 3.80 -3.40
C THR A 241 5.88 4.17 -1.96
N GLY A 242 7.02 3.75 -1.41
CA GLY A 242 7.41 4.06 -0.04
C GLY A 242 8.87 4.47 0.07
N GLY A 243 9.16 5.52 0.82
CA GLY A 243 10.53 6.03 0.95
C GLY A 243 10.63 7.44 1.51
N GLY A 244 11.83 8.00 1.44
CA GLY A 244 12.14 9.33 1.94
C GLY A 244 13.64 9.60 1.96
N LEU A 245 14.03 10.64 2.70
CA LEU A 245 15.45 11.03 2.86
C LEU A 245 16.20 10.13 3.86
N ASP A 246 15.47 9.42 4.72
CA ASP A 246 16.03 8.47 5.69
C ASP A 246 16.26 7.06 5.11
N GLY A 247 15.85 6.83 3.86
CA GLY A 247 16.01 5.55 3.17
C GLY A 247 14.72 5.00 2.59
N GLY A 248 14.85 3.81 2.00
CA GLY A 248 13.72 3.07 1.43
C GLY A 248 12.84 2.45 2.52
N GLN A 249 11.66 1.99 2.11
CA GLN A 249 10.65 1.36 2.96
C GLN A 249 10.25 -0.04 2.48
N ALA A 250 11.19 -0.80 1.92
CA ALA A 250 10.98 -2.11 1.30
C ALA A 250 10.08 -3.06 2.11
N ALA A 251 10.25 -3.15 3.44
CA ALA A 251 9.42 -4.02 4.28
C ALA A 251 7.96 -3.53 4.37
N SER A 252 7.75 -2.21 4.48
CA SER A 252 6.42 -1.59 4.50
C SER A 252 5.75 -1.68 3.14
N VAL A 253 6.50 -1.48 2.05
CA VAL A 253 6.03 -1.67 0.67
C VAL A 253 5.65 -3.13 0.43
N GLU A 254 6.48 -4.09 0.85
CA GLU A 254 6.17 -5.53 0.73
C GLU A 254 4.86 -5.88 1.43
N ARG A 255 4.66 -5.37 2.65
CA ARG A 255 3.45 -5.62 3.44
C ARG A 255 2.23 -4.97 2.80
N ALA A 256 2.33 -3.71 2.42
CA ALA A 256 1.27 -2.99 1.72
C ALA A 256 0.85 -3.73 0.44
N VAL A 257 1.82 -4.24 -0.34
CA VAL A 257 1.55 -5.03 -1.55
C VAL A 257 0.79 -6.30 -1.23
N ARG A 258 1.22 -7.06 -0.19
CA ARG A 258 0.52 -8.29 0.21
C ARG A 258 -0.92 -8.00 0.62
N GLN A 259 -1.11 -7.05 1.53
CA GLN A 259 -2.43 -6.74 2.06
C GLN A 259 -3.32 -6.08 1.00
N GLY A 260 -2.84 -5.03 0.33
CA GLY A 260 -3.58 -4.32 -0.71
C GLY A 260 -3.99 -5.22 -1.88
N THR A 261 -3.14 -6.16 -2.29
CA THR A 261 -3.52 -7.13 -3.34
C THR A 261 -4.66 -8.04 -2.90
N GLU A 262 -4.65 -8.52 -1.65
CA GLU A 262 -5.75 -9.35 -1.12
C GLU A 262 -7.05 -8.55 -0.93
N ARG A 263 -6.95 -7.29 -0.50
CA ARG A 263 -8.10 -6.37 -0.44
C ARG A 263 -8.68 -6.12 -1.83
N LEU A 264 -7.84 -5.88 -2.84
CA LEU A 264 -8.27 -5.70 -4.23
C LEU A 264 -8.97 -6.94 -4.79
N LYS A 265 -8.40 -8.14 -4.59
CA LYS A 265 -9.06 -9.40 -4.99
C LYS A 265 -10.42 -9.55 -4.32
N THR A 266 -10.50 -9.31 -3.02
CA THR A 266 -11.75 -9.38 -2.25
C THR A 266 -12.83 -8.48 -2.85
N VAL A 267 -12.49 -7.25 -3.22
CA VAL A 267 -13.42 -6.31 -3.89
C VAL A 267 -13.85 -6.83 -5.26
N LEU A 268 -12.92 -7.32 -6.07
CA LEU A 268 -13.21 -7.81 -7.42
C LEU A 268 -14.09 -9.07 -7.40
N ASP A 269 -13.99 -9.88 -6.34
CA ASP A 269 -14.85 -11.03 -6.07
C ASP A 269 -16.22 -10.63 -5.45
N GLY A 270 -16.48 -9.33 -5.29
CA GLY A 270 -17.74 -8.78 -4.78
C GLY A 270 -17.84 -8.74 -3.25
N GLY A 271 -16.74 -8.96 -2.55
CA GLY A 271 -16.64 -8.87 -1.09
C GLY A 271 -16.27 -7.47 -0.59
N THR A 272 -16.32 -7.30 0.74
CA THR A 272 -15.86 -6.10 1.44
C THR A 272 -14.62 -6.45 2.27
N PRO A 273 -13.46 -5.84 2.01
CA PRO A 273 -12.27 -6.01 2.85
C PRO A 273 -12.50 -5.55 4.30
N ALA A 274 -11.60 -5.94 5.20
CA ALA A 274 -11.62 -5.43 6.57
C ALA A 274 -11.63 -3.88 6.57
N PRO A 275 -12.43 -3.23 7.44
CA PRO A 275 -12.68 -1.80 7.36
C PRO A 275 -11.41 -0.97 7.50
N LEU A 276 -11.40 0.19 6.84
CA LEU A 276 -10.46 1.27 7.14
C LEU A 276 -10.72 1.73 8.60
N PRO A 277 -9.69 1.82 9.47
CA PRO A 277 -9.85 2.46 10.76
C PRO A 277 -10.21 3.93 10.52
N GLY A 278 -11.49 4.26 10.63
CA GLY A 278 -12.03 5.59 10.32
C GLY A 278 -13.47 5.62 9.82
N ASP A 279 -14.00 4.49 9.31
CA ASP A 279 -15.36 4.41 8.76
C ASP A 279 -16.43 3.93 9.77
N VAL A 280 -16.16 4.04 11.07
CA VAL A 280 -17.16 3.83 12.14
C VAL A 280 -17.50 5.18 12.77
N ASP A 281 -18.56 5.81 12.27
CA ASP A 281 -19.31 6.85 12.98
C ASP A 281 -20.11 6.27 14.15
#